data_AF-A0A2N2AZW9-F1
#
_entry.id   AF-A0A2N2AZW9-F1
#
_cell.length_a   1.000
_cell.length_b   1.000
_cell.length_c   1.000
_cell.angle_alpha   90.00
_cell.angle_beta   90.00
_cell.angle_gamma   90.00
#
_symmetry.space_group_name_H-M   'P 1'
#
loop_
_entity.id
_entity.type
_entity.pdbx_description
1 polymer ?
#
loop_
_entity_poly.entity_id
_entity_poly.type
_entity_poly.pdbx_seq_one_letter_code
_entity_poly.pdbx_strand_id
1 'polypeptide(L)' 'MQLSTLDRLKKALLDTQEQVRDFKNYANDIQDEEISEFFQTCAENEGEQAAKLQKLIEENQA' A
#
# COMPACT_ATOMS: atom_id res chain seq x y z
N MET A 1 5.69 -4.08 24.42
CA MET A 1 6.55 -2.95 23.98
C MET A 1 5.68 -1.94 23.26
N GLN A 2 5.95 -0.65 23.44
CA GLN A 2 5.24 0.42 22.73
C GLN A 2 5.92 0.65 21.38
N LEU A 3 5.18 0.61 20.28
CA LEU A 3 5.75 0.81 18.94
C LEU A 3 6.28 2.24 18.80
N SER A 4 7.53 2.38 18.36
CA SER A 4 8.11 3.68 18.00
C SER A 4 7.43 4.24 16.75
N THR A 5 7.65 5.53 16.48
CA THR A 5 7.17 6.16 15.22
C THR A 5 7.69 5.41 14.00
N LEU A 6 8.97 5.02 14.00
CA LEU A 6 9.57 4.28 12.91
C LEU A 6 8.95 2.88 12.73
N ASP A 7 8.65 2.18 13.83
CA ASP A 7 7.98 0.87 13.76
C ASP A 7 6.58 0.99 13.18
N ARG A 8 5.86 2.07 13.52
CA ARG A 8 4.52 2.35 12.98
C ARG A 8 4.58 2.64 11.48
N LEU A 9 5.55 3.44 11.04
CA LEU A 9 5.75 3.73 9.61
C LEU A 9 6.09 2.47 8.82
N LYS A 10 7.00 1.63 9.32
CA LYS A 10 7.38 0.36 8.68
C LYS A 10 6.20 -0.61 8.60
N LYS A 11 5.41 -0.69 9.68
CA LYS A 11 4.21 -1.53 9.68
C LYS A 11 3.19 -1.01 8.65
N ALA A 12 2.91 0.29 8.65
CA ALA A 12 2.00 0.89 7.69
C ALA A 12 2.46 0.66 6.24
N LEU A 13 3.76 0.77 5.95
CA LEU A 13 4.31 0.50 4.62
C LEU A 13 4.06 -0.96 4.20
N LEU A 14 4.31 -1.92 5.09
CA LEU A 14 4.08 -3.34 4.81
C LEU A 14 2.59 -3.60 4.54
N ASP A 15 1.71 -3.09 5.40
CA ASP A 15 0.26 -3.26 5.26
C ASP A 15 -0.23 -2.64 3.93
N THR A 16 0.25 -1.45 3.56
CA THR A 16 -0.06 -0.80 2.28
C THR A 16 0.47 -1.60 1.08
N GLN A 17 1.68 -2.15 1.15
CA GLN A 17 2.23 -3.00 0.08
C GLN A 17 1.43 -4.30 -0.09
N GLU A 18 0.91 -4.87 0.99
CA GLU A 18 -0.02 -6.01 0.93
C GLU A 18 -1.33 -5.62 0.22
N GLN A 19 -1.91 -4.45 0.53
CA GLN A 19 -3.10 -3.96 -0.17
C GLN A 19 -2.86 -3.76 -1.67
N VAL A 20 -1.71 -3.19 -2.07
CA VAL A 20 -1.34 -3.08 -3.50
C VAL A 20 -1.36 -4.45 -4.17
N ARG A 21 -0.71 -5.45 -3.57
CA ARG A 21 -0.66 -6.81 -4.12
C ARG A 21 -2.07 -7.40 -4.24
N ASP A 22 -2.87 -7.29 -3.19
CA ASP A 22 -4.18 -7.89 -3.12
C ASP A 22 -5.14 -7.25 -4.13
N PHE A 23 -5.16 -5.91 -4.24
CA PHE A 23 -5.94 -5.20 -5.25
C PHE A 23 -5.52 -5.53 -6.68
N LYS A 24 -4.22 -5.68 -6.96
CA LYS A 24 -3.75 -6.14 -8.28
C LYS A 24 -4.23 -7.55 -8.59
N ASN A 25 -4.26 -8.44 -7.60
CA ASN A 25 -4.78 -9.79 -7.80
C ASN A 25 -6.29 -9.76 -8.06
N TYR A 26 -7.07 -9.01 -7.27
CA TYR A 26 -8.52 -8.89 -7.47
C TYR A 26 -8.87 -8.30 -8.84
N ALA A 27 -8.15 -7.27 -9.28
CA ALA A 27 -8.33 -6.70 -10.61
C ALA A 27 -8.14 -7.73 -11.73
N ASN A 28 -7.22 -8.69 -11.57
CA ASN A 28 -6.96 -9.74 -12.56
C ASN A 28 -8.01 -10.87 -12.53
N ASP A 29 -8.56 -11.18 -11.35
CA ASP A 29 -9.45 -12.33 -11.15
C ASP A 29 -10.93 -12.00 -11.40
N ILE A 30 -11.32 -10.72 -11.31
CA ILE A 30 -12.69 -10.25 -11.45
C ILE A 30 -13.03 -9.99 -12.93
N GLN A 31 -14.16 -10.55 -13.38
CA GLN A 31 -14.64 -10.41 -14.76
C GLN A 31 -15.45 -9.13 -15.00
N ASP A 32 -16.04 -8.56 -13.94
CA ASP A 32 -16.77 -7.30 -14.02
C ASP A 32 -15.79 -6.16 -14.25
N GLU A 33 -15.91 -5.49 -15.39
CA GLU A 33 -14.96 -4.47 -15.86
C GLU A 33 -14.93 -3.26 -14.93
N GLU A 34 -16.09 -2.78 -14.46
CA GLU A 34 -16.18 -1.62 -13.57
C GLU A 34 -15.52 -1.93 -12.22
N ILE A 35 -15.75 -3.13 -11.68
CA ILE A 35 -15.12 -3.55 -10.42
C ILE A 35 -13.61 -3.81 -10.60
N SER A 36 -13.19 -4.39 -11.73
CA SER A 36 -11.77 -4.59 -12.03
C SER A 36 -11.03 -3.25 -12.12
N GLU A 37 -11.56 -2.28 -12.85
CA GLU A 37 -10.97 -0.93 -12.97
C GLU A 37 -10.90 -0.22 -11.62
N PHE A 38 -11.93 -0.36 -10.78
CA PHE A 38 -11.90 0.17 -9.43
C PHE A 38 -10.73 -0.41 -8.61
N PHE A 39 -10.52 -1.74 -8.65
CA PHE A 39 -9.38 -2.35 -7.95
C PHE A 39 -8.02 -1.95 -8.53
N GLN A 40 -7.90 -1.73 -9.84
CA GLN A 40 -6.68 -1.17 -10.43
C GLN A 40 -6.40 0.23 -9.88
N THR A 41 -7.41 1.08 -9.82
CA THR A 41 -7.31 2.44 -9.25
C THR A 41 -6.91 2.41 -7.78
N CYS A 42 -7.48 1.48 -6.99
CA CYS A 42 -7.08 1.28 -5.60
C CYS A 42 -5.61 0.87 -5.49
N ALA A 43 -5.14 -0.07 -6.31
CA ALA A 43 -3.74 -0.50 -6.31
C ALA A 43 -2.76 0.64 -6.63
N GLU A 44 -3.11 1.53 -7.57
CA GLU A 44 -2.30 2.71 -7.90
C GLU A 44 -2.25 3.69 -6.73
N ASN A 45 -3.39 4.01 -6.13
CA ASN A 45 -3.48 4.91 -4.98
C ASN A 45 -2.68 4.40 -3.78
N GLU A 46 -2.79 3.10 -3.46
CA GLU A 46 -1.98 2.49 -2.40
C GLU A 46 -0.49 2.46 -2.77
N GLY A 47 -0.15 2.31 -4.05
CA GLY A 47 1.24 2.43 -4.53
C GLY A 47 1.84 3.80 -4.26
N GLU A 48 1.09 4.87 -4.51
CA GLU A 48 1.51 6.23 -4.14
C GLU A 48 1.66 6.42 -2.63
N GLN A 49 0.75 5.85 -1.84
CA GLN A 49 0.83 5.88 -0.39
C GLN A 49 2.08 5.15 0.12
N ALA A 50 2.39 3.97 -0.42
CA ALA A 50 3.60 3.22 -0.10
C ALA A 50 4.86 4.04 -0.39
N ALA A 51 4.92 4.73 -1.54
CA ALA A 51 6.06 5.59 -1.88
C ALA A 51 6.24 6.74 -0.88
N LYS A 52 5.14 7.37 -0.42
CA LYS A 52 5.18 8.42 0.60
C LYS A 52 5.64 7.87 1.96
N LEU A 53 5.16 6.70 2.37
CA LEU A 53 5.57 6.03 3.60
C LEU A 53 7.06 5.67 3.57
N GLN A 54 7.56 5.14 2.46
CA GLN A 54 8.98 4.83 2.26
C GLN A 54 9.86 6.08 2.42
N LYS A 55 9.46 7.20 1.82
CA LYS A 55 10.17 8.47 1.96
C LYS A 55 10.21 8.96 3.42
N LEU A 56 9.08 8.87 4.14
CA LEU A 56 9.02 9.24 5.56
C LEU A 56 9.93 8.35 6.42
N ILE A 57 10.02 7.05 6.10
CA ILE A 57 10.94 6.13 6.77
C ILE A 57 12.38 6.59 6.57
N GLU A 58 12.78 6.88 5.34
CA GLU A 58 14.13 7.35 5.01
C GLU A 58 14.48 8.67 5.75
N GLU A 59 13.55 9.61 5.83
CA GLU A 59 13.71 10.87 6.56
C GLU A 59 13.81 10.70 8.09
N ASN A 60 13.21 9.63 8.64
CA ASN A 60 13.18 9.34 10.09
C ASN A 60 14.17 8.22 10.51
N GLN A 61 15.01 7.75 9.58
CA GLN A 61 16.12 6.81 9.86
C GLN A 61 17.49 7.50 9.99
N ALA A 62 17.53 8.83 9.85
CA ALA A 62 18.73 9.66 10.00
C ALA A 62 19.09 9.95 11.47
#